data_AF-A0A4Y4XJJ6-F1
#
_entry.id   AF-A0A4Y4XJJ6-F1
#
_cell.length_a   1.000
_cell.length_b   1.000
_cell.length_c   1.000
_cell.angle_alpha   90.00
_cell.angle_beta   90.00
_cell.angle_gamma   90.00
#
_symmetry.space_group_name_H-M   'P 1'
#
loop_
_entity.id
_entity.type
_entity.pdbx_description
1 polymer ?
#
loop_
_entity_poly.entity_id
_entity_poly.type
_entity_poly.pdbx_seq_one_letter_code
_entity_poly.pdbx_strand_id
1 'polypeptide(L)'
;MRVVVFDTNGTLEAFDYRGVLIHSQEVKTNQKLKLPFTQKNFFKFNHANFGVCEGVGDLDYRDYPKNLNFNALSIESIENYLLELKQPENEPQKALLTDFLEVYEKNIIKGVYYLKPKFFLEKEKELIERILK
;
A
#
# COMPACT_ATOMS: atom_id res chain seq x y z
N MET A 1 -6.75 10.83 -5.89
CA MET A 1 -7.44 9.75 -6.62
C MET A 1 -6.43 9.09 -7.53
N ARG A 2 -6.57 7.79 -7.80
CA ARG A 2 -5.70 7.04 -8.70
C ARG A 2 -6.54 6.15 -9.61
N VAL A 3 -6.05 5.92 -10.82
CA VAL A 3 -6.66 4.97 -11.74
C VAL A 3 -6.34 3.55 -11.26
N VAL A 4 -7.38 2.72 -11.14
CA VAL A 4 -7.30 1.30 -10.76
C VAL A 4 -7.74 0.47 -11.97
N VAL A 5 -6.98 -0.57 -12.28
CA VAL A 5 -7.25 -1.50 -13.38
C VAL A 5 -7.89 -2.77 -12.82
N PHE A 6 -8.93 -3.23 -13.50
CA PHE A 6 -9.61 -4.50 -13.23
C PHE A 6 -9.49 -5.40 -14.45
N ASP A 7 -8.92 -6.58 -14.28
CA ASP A 7 -8.61 -7.54 -15.35
C ASP A 7 -9.74 -8.54 -15.62
N THR A 8 -10.80 -8.50 -14.83
CA THR A 8 -11.97 -9.38 -14.96
C THR A 8 -13.26 -8.60 -14.74
N ASN A 9 -14.39 -9.17 -15.16
CA ASN A 9 -15.70 -8.71 -14.76
C ASN A 9 -15.90 -8.94 -13.25
N GLY A 10 -16.69 -8.09 -12.61
CA GLY A 10 -17.02 -8.25 -11.21
C GLY A 10 -17.79 -7.08 -10.64
N THR A 11 -18.02 -7.11 -9.32
CA THR A 11 -18.65 -6.02 -8.58
C THR A 11 -17.59 -5.32 -7.75
N LEU A 12 -17.46 -4.00 -7.96
CA LEU A 12 -16.68 -3.13 -7.10
C LEU A 12 -17.59 -2.58 -6.00
N GLU A 13 -17.20 -2.82 -4.76
CA GLU A 13 -17.89 -2.35 -3.57
C GLU A 13 -16.97 -1.39 -2.80
N ALA A 14 -17.53 -0.30 -2.27
CA ALA A 14 -16.83 0.59 -1.36
C ALA A 14 -17.58 0.64 -0.03
N PHE A 15 -16.83 0.59 1.06
CA PHE A 15 -17.34 0.55 2.42
C PHE A 15 -16.77 1.71 3.23
N ASP A 16 -17.53 2.21 4.20
CA ASP A 16 -17.03 3.15 5.18
C ASP A 16 -16.14 2.45 6.25
N TYR A 17 -15.68 3.22 7.23
CA TYR A 17 -14.81 2.72 8.30
C TYR A 17 -15.51 1.79 9.30
N ARG A 18 -16.84 1.72 9.27
CA ARG A 18 -17.67 0.82 10.09
C ARG A 18 -18.04 -0.45 9.33
N GLY A 19 -17.64 -0.56 8.06
CA GLY A 19 -18.01 -1.67 7.19
C GLY A 19 -19.39 -1.53 6.55
N VAL A 20 -19.99 -0.34 6.56
CA VAL A 20 -21.26 -0.08 5.86
C VAL A 20 -20.98 0.11 4.37
N LEU A 21 -21.68 -0.63 3.51
CA LEU A 21 -21.62 -0.46 2.06
C LEU A 21 -22.16 0.92 1.67
N ILE A 22 -21.31 1.75 1.04
CA ILE A 22 -21.67 3.11 0.63
C ILE A 22 -21.77 3.27 -0.88
N HIS A 23 -21.18 2.35 -1.65
CA HIS A 23 -21.25 2.35 -3.10
C HIS A 23 -21.02 0.94 -3.65
N SER A 24 -21.72 0.59 -4.73
CA SER A 24 -21.53 -0.66 -5.46
C SER A 24 -21.79 -0.42 -6.95
N GLN A 25 -20.96 -1.00 -7.81
CA GLN A 25 -21.12 -0.94 -9.25
C GLN A 25 -20.51 -2.17 -9.94
N GLU A 26 -21.05 -2.51 -11.11
CA GLU A 26 -20.45 -3.51 -11.98
C GLU A 26 -19.22 -2.93 -12.70
N VAL A 27 -18.19 -3.74 -12.84
CA VAL A 27 -16.96 -3.44 -13.57
C VAL A 27 -16.77 -4.51 -14.63
N LYS A 28 -16.45 -4.08 -15.84
CA LYS A 28 -16.11 -4.97 -16.96
C LYS A 28 -14.60 -5.24 -17.01
N THR A 29 -14.22 -6.35 -17.63
CA THR A 29 -12.82 -6.70 -17.91
C THR A 29 -12.09 -5.56 -18.62
N ASN A 30 -10.87 -5.26 -18.15
CA ASN A 30 -9.98 -4.19 -18.61
C ASN A 30 -10.53 -2.77 -18.41
N GLN A 31 -11.62 -2.61 -17.65
CA GLN A 31 -12.10 -1.29 -17.29
C GLN A 31 -11.14 -0.64 -16.29
N LYS A 32 -10.90 0.65 -16.50
CA LYS A 32 -10.10 1.51 -15.63
C LYS A 32 -11.02 2.47 -14.90
N LEU A 33 -10.88 2.56 -13.59
CA LEU A 33 -11.70 3.45 -12.76
C LEU A 33 -10.83 4.35 -11.91
N LYS A 34 -11.19 5.63 -11.83
CA LYS A 34 -10.51 6.58 -10.95
C LYS A 34 -11.14 6.51 -9.57
N LEU A 35 -10.42 5.95 -8.59
CA LEU A 35 -10.88 5.80 -7.22
C LEU A 35 -10.20 6.79 -6.27
N PRO A 36 -10.89 7.26 -5.20
CA PRO A 36 -10.26 8.09 -4.18
C PRO A 36 -9.22 7.29 -3.39
N PHE A 37 -8.23 8.00 -2.84
CA PHE A 37 -7.26 7.37 -1.96
C PHE A 37 -7.94 6.87 -0.70
N THR A 38 -7.54 5.70 -0.25
CA THR A 38 -8.08 5.08 0.95
C THR A 38 -7.64 5.87 2.17
N GLN A 39 -8.61 6.40 2.91
CA GLN A 39 -8.35 7.08 4.17
C GLN A 39 -8.85 6.24 5.34
N LYS A 40 -10.17 6.17 5.49
CA LYS A 40 -10.86 5.35 6.50
C LYS A 40 -11.81 4.33 5.88
N ASN A 41 -12.10 4.48 4.58
CA ASN A 41 -12.89 3.54 3.79
C ASN A 41 -12.06 2.31 3.41
N PHE A 42 -12.68 1.32 2.76
CA PHE A 42 -11.98 0.28 2.03
C PHE A 42 -12.78 -0.15 0.79
N PHE A 43 -12.11 -0.81 -0.15
CA PHE A 43 -12.74 -1.33 -1.36
C PHE A 43 -12.67 -2.85 -1.37
N LYS A 44 -13.64 -3.45 -2.06
CA LYS A 44 -13.68 -4.88 -2.33
C LYS A 44 -14.03 -5.11 -3.80
N PHE A 45 -13.31 -6.01 -4.44
CA PHE A 45 -13.60 -6.43 -5.81
C PHE A 45 -13.44 -7.94 -5.91
N ASN A 46 -14.49 -8.64 -6.35
CA ASN A 46 -14.51 -10.12 -6.42
C ASN A 46 -14.00 -10.80 -5.14
N HIS A 47 -14.46 -10.33 -3.98
CA HIS A 47 -14.06 -10.83 -2.65
C HIS A 47 -12.68 -10.43 -2.15
N ALA A 48 -11.83 -9.80 -2.98
CA ALA A 48 -10.54 -9.28 -2.55
C ALA A 48 -10.68 -7.86 -2.00
N ASN A 49 -10.23 -7.64 -0.77
CA ASN A 49 -10.10 -6.31 -0.20
C ASN A 49 -8.86 -5.62 -0.75
N PHE A 50 -8.96 -4.31 -0.97
CA PHE A 50 -7.81 -3.52 -1.39
C PHE A 50 -7.94 -2.05 -0.97
N GLY A 51 -6.80 -1.38 -0.93
CA GLY A 51 -6.70 0.06 -0.77
C GLY A 51 -6.29 0.75 -2.07
N VAL A 52 -6.28 2.08 -2.04
CA VAL A 52 -5.77 2.94 -3.10
C VAL A 52 -4.83 3.95 -2.46
N CYS A 53 -3.54 3.86 -2.74
CA CYS A 53 -2.52 4.81 -2.28
C CYS A 53 -2.01 5.69 -3.43
N GLU A 54 -1.22 6.70 -3.09
CA GLU A 54 -0.45 7.46 -4.08
C GLU A 54 0.54 6.57 -4.83
N GLY A 55 1.04 7.06 -5.96
CA GLY A 55 2.05 6.39 -6.75
C GLY A 55 1.95 6.71 -8.23
N VAL A 56 2.96 6.28 -8.98
CA VAL A 56 3.05 6.46 -10.44
C VAL A 56 2.33 5.32 -11.16
N GLY A 57 1.59 5.66 -12.22
CA GLY A 57 0.89 4.70 -13.07
C GLY A 57 -0.41 4.14 -12.48
N ASP A 58 -1.06 3.28 -13.25
CA ASP A 58 -2.33 2.67 -12.86
C ASP A 58 -2.11 1.57 -11.83
N LEU A 59 -2.95 1.51 -10.80
CA LEU A 59 -2.87 0.51 -9.73
C LEU A 59 -3.60 -0.77 -10.15
N ASP A 60 -2.91 -1.92 -10.08
CA ASP A 60 -3.59 -3.21 -10.01
C ASP A 60 -4.16 -3.37 -8.59
N TYR A 61 -5.47 -3.64 -8.48
CA TYR A 61 -6.14 -3.73 -7.18
C TYR A 61 -5.53 -4.81 -6.26
N ARG A 62 -4.85 -5.82 -6.82
CA ARG A 62 -4.20 -6.90 -6.06
C ARG A 62 -2.85 -6.50 -5.48
N ASP A 63 -2.23 -5.45 -6.02
CA ASP A 63 -0.91 -5.00 -5.59
C ASP A 63 -0.95 -4.24 -4.26
N TYR A 64 -2.13 -3.86 -3.78
CA TYR A 64 -2.29 -3.10 -2.54
C TYR A 64 -3.47 -3.62 -1.70
N PRO A 65 -3.39 -4.86 -1.18
CA PRO A 65 -4.51 -5.55 -0.53
C PRO A 65 -4.90 -4.95 0.84
N LYS A 66 -4.02 -4.15 1.44
CA LYS A 66 -4.24 -3.49 2.73
C LYS A 66 -3.83 -2.02 2.68
N ASN A 67 -4.53 -1.19 3.45
CA ASN A 67 -4.23 0.23 3.56
C ASN A 67 -3.04 0.47 4.50
N LEU A 68 -1.82 0.42 3.95
CA LEU A 68 -0.57 0.57 4.71
C LEU A 68 -0.38 2.00 5.24
N ASN A 69 0.22 2.06 6.43
CA ASN A 69 0.61 3.29 7.11
C ASN A 69 1.88 3.02 7.94
N PHE A 70 2.97 3.69 7.60
CA PHE A 70 4.28 3.48 8.22
C PHE A 70 4.62 4.47 9.33
N ASN A 71 3.66 5.26 9.84
CA ASN A 71 3.93 6.24 10.90
C ASN A 71 4.60 5.60 12.13
N ALA A 72 4.13 4.40 12.50
CA ALA A 72 4.63 3.67 13.66
C ALA A 72 5.90 2.85 13.38
N LEU A 73 6.35 2.73 12.13
CA LEU A 73 7.56 1.98 11.80
C LEU A 73 8.80 2.74 12.30
N SER A 74 9.61 2.09 13.12
CA SER A 74 10.84 2.64 13.66
C SER A 74 11.93 2.62 12.60
N ILE A 75 12.65 3.73 12.46
CA ILE A 75 13.83 3.82 11.59
C ILE A 75 14.91 2.84 12.04
N GLU A 76 15.10 2.67 13.35
CA GLU A 76 16.07 1.73 13.90
C GLU A 76 15.74 0.29 13.50
N SER A 77 14.46 -0.07 13.42
CA SER A 77 14.04 -1.40 12.95
C SER A 77 14.39 -1.62 11.48
N ILE A 78 14.27 -0.59 10.64
CA ILE A 78 14.65 -0.66 9.22
C ILE A 78 16.17 -0.74 9.10
N GLU A 79 16.90 0.14 9.78
CA GLU A 79 18.37 0.22 9.77
C GLU A 79 19.02 -1.08 10.25
N ASN A 80 18.63 -1.58 11.43
CA ASN A 80 19.16 -2.83 11.98
C ASN A 80 18.92 -4.02 11.04
N TYR A 81 17.78 -4.05 10.38
CA TYR A 81 17.51 -5.09 9.40
C TYR A 81 18.39 -4.96 8.16
N LEU A 82 18.52 -3.77 7.59
CA LEU A 82 19.30 -3.56 6.36
C LEU A 82 20.82 -3.71 6.58
N LEU A 83 21.34 -3.30 7.73
CA LEU A 83 22.78 -3.33 8.02
C LEU A 83 23.25 -4.61 8.73
N GLU A 84 22.41 -5.17 9.62
CA GLU A 84 22.81 -6.29 10.49
C GLU A 84 21.95 -7.55 10.27
N LEU A 85 20.94 -7.50 9.39
CA LEU A 85 19.91 -8.56 9.24
C LEU A 85 19.17 -8.88 10.56
N LYS A 86 19.15 -7.93 11.49
CA LYS A 86 18.50 -8.08 12.79
C LYS A 86 17.01 -7.73 12.69
N GLN A 87 16.17 -8.71 12.96
CA GLN A 87 14.71 -8.57 12.97
C GLN A 87 14.22 -7.82 14.23
N PRO A 88 13.12 -7.05 14.14
CA PRO A 88 12.47 -6.48 15.33
C PRO A 88 11.94 -7.58 16.25
N GLU A 89 12.09 -7.40 17.57
CA GLU A 89 11.60 -8.37 18.57
C GLU A 89 10.08 -8.34 18.74
N ASN A 90 9.44 -7.20 18.46
CA ASN A 90 7.99 -7.07 18.58
C ASN A 90 7.30 -7.30 17.23
N GLU A 91 6.23 -8.09 17.28
CA GLU A 91 5.44 -8.47 16.09
C GLU A 91 4.88 -7.28 15.30
N PRO A 92 4.41 -6.17 15.92
CA PRO A 92 3.95 -5.00 15.17
C PRO A 92 5.04 -4.37 14.28
N GLN A 93 6.25 -4.18 14.79
CA GLN A 93 7.36 -3.65 14.00
C GLN A 93 7.77 -4.64 12.91
N LYS A 94 7.79 -5.94 13.22
CA LYS A 94 8.11 -6.98 12.24
C LYS A 94 7.12 -6.97 11.07
N ALA A 95 5.82 -6.87 11.34
CA ALA A 95 4.80 -6.76 10.30
C ALA A 95 4.96 -5.49 9.45
N LEU A 96 5.17 -4.33 10.10
CA LEU A 96 5.38 -3.07 9.39
C LEU A 96 6.68 -3.07 8.55
N LEU A 97 7.75 -3.70 9.05
CA LEU A 97 9.00 -3.83 8.33
C LEU A 97 8.81 -4.70 7.09
N THR A 98 8.18 -5.86 7.21
CA THR A 98 7.85 -6.72 6.06
C THR A 98 7.05 -5.94 5.01
N ASP A 99 5.99 -5.25 5.44
CA ASP A 99 5.14 -4.45 4.55
C ASP A 99 5.92 -3.32 3.84
N PHE A 100 6.86 -2.70 4.55
CA PHE A 100 7.71 -1.65 4.01
C PHE A 100 8.67 -2.18 2.94
N LEU A 101 9.26 -3.36 3.19
CA LEU A 101 10.15 -4.03 2.23
C LEU A 101 9.39 -4.53 0.99
N GLU A 102 8.18 -5.08 1.16
CA GLU A 102 7.32 -5.50 0.05
C GLU A 102 6.97 -4.31 -0.87
N VAL A 103 6.71 -3.13 -0.29
CA VAL A 103 6.49 -1.90 -1.07
C VAL A 103 7.74 -1.51 -1.85
N TYR A 104 8.93 -1.60 -1.25
CA TYR A 104 10.19 -1.36 -1.94
C TYR A 104 10.41 -2.31 -3.10
N GLU A 105 10.25 -3.62 -2.87
CA GLU A 105 10.40 -4.65 -3.90
C GLU A 105 9.46 -4.37 -5.07
N LYS A 106 8.20 -4.03 -4.78
CA LYS A 106 7.22 -3.67 -5.82
C LYS A 106 7.63 -2.43 -6.61
N ASN A 107 8.11 -1.40 -5.91
CA ASN A 107 8.57 -0.16 -6.53
C ASN A 107 9.80 -0.39 -7.42
N ILE A 108 10.74 -1.21 -6.97
CA ILE A 108 11.93 -1.62 -7.73
C ILE A 108 11.52 -2.37 -9.00
N ILE A 109 10.64 -3.38 -8.88
CA ILE A 109 10.14 -4.15 -10.03
C ILE A 109 9.47 -3.25 -11.07
N LYS A 110 8.77 -2.19 -10.62
CA LYS A 110 8.10 -1.23 -11.50
C LYS A 110 9.01 -0.10 -11.99
N GLY A 111 10.20 0.05 -11.40
CA GLY A 111 11.18 1.09 -11.73
C GLY A 111 10.77 2.52 -11.33
N VAL A 112 9.73 2.67 -10.51
CA VAL A 112 9.17 3.96 -10.07
C VAL A 112 8.56 3.81 -8.67
N TYR A 113 8.23 4.93 -8.01
CA TYR A 113 7.36 4.92 -6.81
C TYR A 113 5.92 4.51 -7.17
N TYR A 114 5.74 3.24 -7.51
CA TYR A 114 4.48 2.66 -7.95
C TYR A 114 3.47 2.58 -6.80
N LEU A 115 3.92 2.21 -5.60
CA LEU A 115 3.17 2.28 -4.35
C LEU A 115 3.85 3.33 -3.47
N LYS A 116 3.08 4.35 -3.09
CA LYS A 116 3.49 5.36 -2.12
C LYS A 116 2.46 5.43 -0.99
N PRO A 117 2.48 4.47 -0.05
CA PRO A 117 1.67 4.51 1.15
C PRO A 117 1.99 5.69 2.06
N LYS A 118 1.13 5.93 3.06
CA LYS A 118 1.36 6.99 4.04
C LYS A 118 2.65 6.74 4.81
N PHE A 119 3.45 7.80 4.98
CA PHE A 119 4.75 7.80 5.67
C PHE A 119 5.86 6.99 4.97
N PHE A 120 5.65 6.44 3.77
CA PHE A 120 6.68 5.65 3.09
C PHE A 120 7.92 6.48 2.73
N LEU A 121 7.73 7.63 2.05
CA LEU A 121 8.86 8.49 1.64
C LEU A 121 9.50 9.19 2.83
N GLU A 122 8.74 9.48 3.87
CA GLU A 122 9.23 10.07 5.11
C GLU A 122 10.20 9.10 5.79
N LYS A 123 9.85 7.81 5.87
CA LYS A 123 10.75 6.78 6.40
C LYS A 123 11.99 6.55 5.53
N GLU A 124 11.83 6.54 4.21
CA GLU A 124 12.95 6.48 3.27
C GLU A 124 13.91 7.66 3.47
N LYS A 125 13.40 8.89 3.53
CA LYS A 125 14.20 10.09 3.75
C LYS A 125 14.93 10.06 5.10
N GLU A 126 14.23 9.75 6.19
CA GLU A 126 14.83 9.64 7.53
C GLU A 126 15.95 8.58 7.57
N LEU A 127 15.76 7.44 6.91
CA LEU A 127 16.77 6.39 6.81
C LEU A 127 18.01 6.86 6.04
N ILE A 128 17.82 7.50 4.88
CA ILE A 128 18.93 8.04 4.07
C ILE A 128 19.71 9.10 4.86
N GLU A 129 19.01 10.03 5.51
CA GLU A 129 19.64 11.08 6.33
C GLU A 129 20.39 10.53 7.54
N ARG A 130 20.03 9.33 8.03
CA ARG A 130 20.70 8.67 9.14
C ARG A 130 21.95 7.90 8.71
N ILE A 131 21.87 7.20 7.57
CA ILE A 131 22.99 6.39 7.04
C ILE A 131 24.07 7.26 6.37
N LEU A 132 23.69 8.38 5.73
CA LEU A 132 24.63 9.26 5.03
C LEU A 132 25.29 10.34 5.92
N LYS A 133 25.01 10.33 7.24
CA LYS A 133 25.72 11.16 8.22
C LYS A 133 26.97 10.47 8.70
#